data_AF-A0AAW6QCQ4-F1
#
_entry.id   AF-A0AAW6QCQ4-F1
#
_cell.length_a   1.000
_cell.length_b   1.000
_cell.length_c   1.000
_cell.angle_alpha   90.00
_cell.angle_beta   90.00
_cell.angle_gamma   90.00
#
_symmetry.space_group_name_H-M   'P 1'
#
loop_
_entity.id
_entity.type
_entity.pdbx_description
1 polymer ?
#
loop_
_entity_poly.entity_id
_entity_poly.type
_entity_poly.pdbx_seq_one_letter_code
_entity_poly.pdbx_strand_id
1 'polypeptide(L)'
;MRVSGSKLGQAHDEPVDLLEVKLPKDLVSQLRIQAGFLPAYHMNKDNWLAIVLDGADEQEVFALLDQSYELTQFKPSDKTAQVAHLPAYEVAYTPEQREIADHIIALEKDALDKWFKGDVSGYREIWSKHSFSYFDIVRPHRVDTYEEISKFLDDTEGRLYAEHYDFLVPRVQFGQDIAILTYQLHADTNLLNTHYNCVEVFQKEADGWKVVQSTWSPIRPMDWDFSGITDPKDVL
;
A
#
# COMPACT_ATOMS: atom_id res chain seq x y z
N MET A 1 10.30 14.95 13.43
CA MET A 1 10.07 13.87 14.42
C MET A 1 10.84 14.17 15.70
N ARG A 2 10.46 13.58 16.84
CA ARG A 2 11.14 13.82 18.12
C ARG A 2 11.77 12.54 18.68
N VAL A 3 13.07 12.58 18.97
CA VAL A 3 13.88 11.39 19.34
C VAL A 3 14.72 11.68 20.58
N SER A 4 14.86 10.72 21.51
CA SER A 4 15.67 10.96 22.71
C SER A 4 17.17 11.09 22.38
N GLY A 5 17.84 12.05 23.00
CA GLY A 5 19.24 12.38 22.71
C GLY A 5 20.19 11.20 22.86
N SER A 6 19.92 10.27 23.78
CA SER A 6 20.75 9.07 23.97
C SER A 6 20.73 8.13 22.75
N LYS A 7 19.58 8.05 22.04
CA LYS A 7 19.46 7.28 20.77
C LYS A 7 20.18 7.95 19.60
N LEU A 8 20.53 9.23 19.74
CA LEU A 8 21.27 10.01 18.76
C LEU A 8 22.77 10.10 19.10
N GLY A 9 23.22 9.41 20.15
CA GLY A 9 24.62 9.44 20.61
C GLY A 9 24.99 10.69 21.39
N GLN A 10 24.01 11.45 21.88
CA GLN A 10 24.22 12.63 22.72
C GLN A 10 24.36 12.24 24.20
N ALA A 11 25.04 13.08 24.98
CA ALA A 11 25.31 12.83 26.40
C ALA A 11 24.08 12.99 27.31
N HIS A 12 22.99 13.55 26.79
CA HIS A 12 21.73 13.77 27.48
C HIS A 12 20.60 12.97 26.81
N ASP A 13 19.54 12.69 27.56
CA ASP A 13 18.39 11.93 27.07
C ASP A 13 17.19 12.81 26.71
N GLU A 14 17.36 14.13 26.74
CA GLU A 14 16.29 15.06 26.37
C GLU A 14 15.84 14.83 24.91
N PRO A 15 14.53 14.90 24.61
CA PRO A 15 14.04 14.66 23.26
C PRO A 15 14.35 15.82 22.31
N VAL A 16 15.05 15.51 21.23
CA VAL A 16 15.51 16.42 20.18
C VAL A 16 14.56 16.36 18.98
N ASP A 17 14.22 17.53 18.42
CA ASP A 17 13.44 17.64 17.19
C ASP A 17 14.34 17.52 15.95
N LEU A 18 13.99 16.57 15.09
CA LEU A 18 14.71 16.21 13.88
C LEU A 18 13.84 16.38 12.64
N LEU A 19 14.46 16.82 11.54
CA LEU A 19 13.88 16.80 10.21
C LEU A 19 14.71 15.89 9.31
N GLU A 20 14.08 14.93 8.62
CA GLU A 20 14.77 14.11 7.62
C GLU A 20 14.54 14.67 6.22
N VAL A 21 15.63 14.85 5.47
CA VAL A 21 15.61 15.35 4.09
C VAL A 21 16.36 14.40 3.17
N LYS A 22 15.86 14.24 1.94
CA LYS A 22 16.51 13.47 0.88
C LYS A 22 17.44 14.39 0.10
N LEU A 23 18.71 14.04 -0.03
CA LEU A 23 19.72 14.85 -0.71
C LEU A 23 20.61 13.95 -1.60
N PRO A 24 21.33 14.53 -2.58
CA PRO A 24 22.32 13.78 -3.34
C PRO A 24 23.41 13.22 -2.40
N LYS A 25 23.92 12.02 -2.68
CA LYS A 25 24.91 11.33 -1.83
C LYS A 25 26.13 12.18 -1.46
N ASP A 26 26.61 12.98 -2.41
CA ASP A 26 27.78 13.83 -2.22
C ASP A 26 27.49 14.94 -1.20
N LEU A 27 26.29 15.53 -1.27
CA LEU A 27 25.85 16.57 -0.34
C LEU A 27 25.56 16.01 1.06
N VAL A 28 24.96 14.82 1.16
CA VAL A 28 24.82 14.09 2.45
C VAL A 28 26.19 13.90 3.08
N SER A 29 27.18 13.44 2.30
CA SER A 29 28.53 13.18 2.80
C SER A 29 29.23 14.46 3.28
N GLN A 30 29.02 15.58 2.60
CA GLN A 30 29.57 16.88 2.98
C GLN A 30 28.93 17.43 4.27
N LEU A 31 27.60 17.42 4.36
CA LEU A 31 26.87 18.01 5.49
C LEU A 31 27.07 17.21 6.78
N ARG A 32 27.26 15.89 6.71
CA ARG A 32 27.52 15.02 7.88
C ARG A 32 28.78 15.37 8.68
N ILE A 33 29.68 16.19 8.14
CA ILE A 33 30.89 16.65 8.86
C ILE A 33 30.58 17.88 9.71
N GLN A 34 29.45 18.55 9.46
CA GLN A 34 29.02 19.75 10.16
C GLN A 34 28.19 19.42 11.40
N ALA A 35 28.26 20.29 12.41
CA ALA A 35 27.42 20.16 13.60
C ALA A 35 25.94 20.36 13.25
N GLY A 36 25.04 19.64 13.92
CA GLY A 36 23.60 19.70 13.66
C GLY A 36 23.11 18.73 12.58
N PHE A 37 24.00 18.08 11.84
CA PHE A 37 23.64 17.08 10.82
C PHE A 37 24.04 15.68 11.26
N LEU A 38 23.06 14.79 11.30
CA LEU A 38 23.18 13.42 11.77
C LEU A 38 22.87 12.42 10.65
N PRO A 39 23.37 11.17 10.74
CA PRO A 39 22.86 10.11 9.89
C PRO A 39 21.34 10.00 10.01
N ALA A 40 20.67 9.72 8.89
CA ALA A 40 19.24 9.46 8.88
C ALA A 40 18.80 8.46 9.97
N TYR A 41 17.69 8.79 10.61
CA TYR A 41 17.02 8.04 11.67
C TYR A 41 15.84 7.27 11.04
N HIS A 42 16.03 5.97 10.83
CA HIS A 42 15.15 5.02 10.08
C HIS A 42 15.32 5.01 8.55
N MET A 43 15.72 6.10 7.90
CA MET A 43 15.88 6.13 6.44
C MET A 43 17.26 5.66 5.95
N ASN A 44 17.42 5.53 4.62
CA ASN A 44 18.68 5.15 3.99
C ASN A 44 19.73 6.26 4.14
N LYS A 45 20.76 5.98 4.94
CA LYS A 45 21.83 6.92 5.34
C LYS A 45 22.73 7.43 4.21
N ASP A 46 22.63 6.85 3.01
CA ASP A 46 23.38 7.32 1.84
C ASP A 46 22.74 8.54 1.19
N ASN A 47 21.41 8.60 1.18
CA ASN A 47 20.63 9.62 0.45
C ASN A 47 19.74 10.47 1.36
N TRP A 48 19.69 10.14 2.65
CA TRP A 48 18.88 10.83 3.63
C TRP A 48 19.76 11.35 4.77
N LEU A 49 19.40 12.52 5.26
CA LEU A 49 20.12 13.24 6.31
C LEU A 49 19.13 13.71 7.37
N ALA A 50 19.48 13.57 8.64
CA ALA A 50 18.71 14.11 9.75
C ALA A 50 19.30 15.46 10.18
N ILE A 51 18.48 16.49 10.23
CA ILE A 51 18.83 17.84 10.69
C ILE A 51 18.27 18.03 12.09
N VAL A 52 19.12 18.38 13.04
CA VAL A 52 18.71 18.83 14.38
C VAL A 52 18.18 20.25 14.25
N LEU A 53 16.90 20.45 14.56
CA LEU A 53 16.26 21.76 14.36
C LEU A 53 16.63 22.79 15.43
N ASP A 54 17.09 22.35 16.59
CA ASP A 54 17.52 23.25 17.66
C ASP A 54 18.80 24.00 17.25
N GLY A 55 18.68 25.31 17.07
CA GLY A 55 19.76 26.17 16.62
C GLY A 55 20.10 26.09 15.13
N ALA A 56 19.29 25.39 14.31
CA ALA A 56 19.49 25.35 12.86
C ALA A 56 19.14 26.69 12.21
N ASP A 57 19.88 27.03 11.14
CA ASP A 57 19.54 28.19 10.32
C ASP A 57 18.29 27.89 9.48
N GLU A 58 17.28 28.74 9.61
CA GLU A 58 15.98 28.55 8.96
C GLU A 58 16.08 28.59 7.43
N GLN A 59 16.94 29.45 6.87
CA GLN A 59 17.10 29.55 5.41
C GLN A 59 17.80 28.31 4.85
N GLU A 60 18.80 27.80 5.56
CA GLU A 60 19.46 26.54 5.20
C GLU A 60 18.48 25.36 5.25
N VAL A 61 17.67 25.28 6.31
CA VAL A 61 16.64 24.22 6.44
C VAL A 61 15.67 24.27 5.26
N PHE A 62 15.16 25.45 4.89
CA PHE A 62 14.26 25.58 3.74
C PHE A 62 14.94 25.23 2.42
N ALA A 63 16.18 25.66 2.20
CA ALA A 63 16.91 25.32 0.98
C ALA A 63 17.16 23.80 0.83
N LEU A 64 17.40 23.10 1.94
CA LEU A 64 17.54 21.64 1.95
C LEU A 64 16.19 20.93 1.76
N LEU A 65 15.10 21.50 2.27
CA LEU A 65 13.74 21.04 2.02
C LEU A 65 13.36 21.17 0.55
N ASP A 66 13.65 22.30 -0.09
CA ASP A 66 13.38 22.52 -1.51
C ASP A 66 14.09 21.47 -2.37
N GLN A 67 15.37 21.20 -2.09
CA GLN A 67 16.12 20.14 -2.79
C GLN A 67 15.54 18.75 -2.54
N SER A 68 15.15 18.46 -1.30
CA SER A 68 14.49 17.20 -0.96
C SER A 68 13.18 17.04 -1.70
N TYR A 69 12.40 18.12 -1.81
CA TYR A 69 11.17 18.15 -2.59
C TYR A 69 11.47 17.86 -4.06
N GLU A 70 12.41 18.55 -4.70
CA GLU A 70 12.80 18.28 -6.09
C GLU A 70 13.25 16.83 -6.36
N LEU A 71 13.95 16.20 -5.41
CA LEU A 71 14.44 14.81 -5.51
C LEU A 71 13.40 13.75 -5.17
N THR A 72 12.25 14.18 -4.64
CA THR A 72 11.10 13.33 -4.34
C THR A 72 9.94 13.57 -5.29
N GLN A 73 9.98 14.64 -6.09
CA GLN A 73 9.06 14.84 -7.20
C GLN A 73 9.17 13.68 -8.20
N PHE A 74 8.02 13.13 -8.56
CA PHE A 74 7.89 12.22 -9.68
C PHE A 74 8.24 12.96 -10.98
N LYS A 75 9.33 12.58 -11.65
CA LYS A 75 9.60 13.01 -13.02
C LYS A 75 8.97 11.99 -13.96
N PRO A 76 7.90 12.33 -14.71
CA PRO A 76 7.42 11.44 -15.76
C PRO A 76 8.55 11.28 -16.78
N SER A 77 9.16 10.09 -16.80
CA SER A 77 10.07 9.69 -17.88
C SER A 77 9.32 9.80 -19.21
N ASP A 78 9.92 10.44 -20.21
CA ASP A 78 9.38 10.65 -21.57
C ASP A 78 8.44 9.53 -22.01
N LYS A 79 7.13 9.74 -21.83
CA LYS A 79 6.07 8.84 -22.28
C LYS A 79 5.84 9.11 -23.77
N THR A 80 6.65 8.52 -24.62
CA THR A 80 6.26 8.30 -26.02
C THR A 80 6.37 6.82 -26.35
N ALA A 81 5.20 6.20 -26.57
CA ALA A 81 4.93 4.83 -27.00
C ALA A 81 5.03 3.70 -25.94
N GLN A 82 3.95 3.47 -25.20
CA GLN A 82 3.64 2.14 -24.65
C GLN A 82 2.45 1.55 -25.41
N VAL A 83 2.73 0.62 -26.32
CA VAL A 83 1.81 -0.49 -26.58
C VAL A 83 2.03 -1.43 -25.40
N ALA A 84 0.99 -1.70 -24.60
CA ALA A 84 1.09 -2.49 -23.37
C ALA A 84 1.74 -3.84 -23.65
N HIS A 85 2.99 -4.02 -23.20
CA HIS A 85 3.64 -5.32 -23.23
C HIS A 85 3.11 -6.12 -22.04
N LEU A 86 2.22 -7.09 -22.31
CA LEU A 86 1.72 -7.99 -21.27
C LEU A 86 2.90 -8.72 -20.61
N PRO A 87 2.87 -8.92 -19.29
CA PRO A 87 3.94 -9.65 -18.61
C PRO A 87 4.00 -11.10 -19.11
N ALA A 88 5.20 -11.69 -19.09
CA ALA A 88 5.45 -13.01 -19.68
C ALA A 88 4.52 -14.12 -19.16
N TYR A 89 4.07 -14.04 -17.91
CA TYR A 89 3.14 -15.02 -17.36
C TYR A 89 1.74 -14.92 -17.98
N GLU A 90 1.25 -13.72 -18.35
CA GLU A 90 -0.05 -13.56 -19.02
C GLU A 90 0.01 -13.98 -20.48
N VAL A 91 1.15 -13.81 -21.13
CA VAL A 91 1.37 -14.32 -22.50
C VAL A 91 1.26 -15.86 -22.52
N ALA A 92 1.60 -16.51 -21.41
CA ALA A 92 1.58 -17.96 -21.28
C ALA A 92 0.20 -18.56 -20.94
N TYR A 93 -0.83 -17.74 -20.67
CA TYR A 93 -2.18 -18.25 -20.37
C TYR A 93 -2.79 -18.95 -21.58
N THR A 94 -3.46 -20.07 -21.36
CA THR A 94 -4.39 -20.62 -22.36
C THR A 94 -5.60 -19.69 -22.53
N PRO A 95 -6.37 -19.80 -23.64
CA PRO A 95 -7.60 -19.03 -23.81
C PRO A 95 -8.57 -19.20 -22.64
N GLU A 96 -8.74 -20.43 -22.15
CA GLU A 96 -9.63 -20.73 -21.02
C GLU A 96 -9.11 -20.11 -19.71
N GLN A 97 -7.79 -20.14 -19.49
CA GLN A 97 -7.17 -19.47 -18.34
C GLN A 97 -7.37 -17.96 -18.38
N ARG A 98 -7.33 -17.35 -19.58
CA ARG A 98 -7.60 -15.92 -19.75
C ARG A 98 -9.04 -15.59 -19.39
N GLU A 99 -10.01 -16.36 -19.88
CA GLU A 99 -11.42 -16.19 -19.51
C GLU A 99 -11.66 -16.33 -18.01
N ILE A 100 -11.02 -17.32 -17.37
CA ILE A 100 -11.08 -17.48 -15.91
C ILE A 100 -10.44 -16.28 -15.20
N ALA A 101 -9.27 -15.81 -15.63
CA ALA A 101 -8.62 -14.66 -15.02
C ALA A 101 -9.48 -13.41 -15.11
N ASP A 102 -10.02 -13.10 -16.29
CA ASP A 102 -10.88 -11.94 -16.53
C ASP A 102 -12.14 -12.03 -15.65
N HIS A 103 -12.74 -13.22 -15.53
CA HIS A 103 -13.90 -13.45 -14.68
C HIS A 103 -13.59 -13.28 -13.18
N ILE A 104 -12.50 -13.86 -12.68
CA ILE A 104 -12.08 -13.77 -11.28
C ILE A 104 -11.76 -12.31 -10.90
N ILE A 105 -11.04 -11.59 -11.76
CA ILE A 105 -10.75 -10.17 -11.56
C ILE A 105 -12.03 -9.33 -11.57
N ALA A 106 -12.98 -9.65 -12.44
CA ALA A 106 -14.28 -8.96 -12.48
C ALA A 106 -15.07 -9.18 -11.18
N LEU A 107 -15.13 -10.41 -10.65
CA LEU A 107 -15.81 -10.70 -9.38
C LEU A 107 -15.25 -9.87 -8.22
N GLU A 108 -13.92 -9.76 -8.11
CA GLU A 108 -13.28 -8.98 -7.06
C GLU A 108 -13.55 -7.48 -7.23
N LYS A 109 -13.45 -6.96 -8.45
CA LYS A 109 -13.76 -5.55 -8.75
C LYS A 109 -15.22 -5.19 -8.48
N ASP A 110 -16.15 -6.05 -8.88
CA ASP A 110 -17.58 -5.84 -8.61
C ASP A 110 -17.87 -5.84 -7.10
N ALA A 111 -17.14 -6.64 -6.31
CA ALA A 111 -17.23 -6.62 -4.87
C ALA A 111 -16.62 -5.34 -4.26
N LEU A 112 -15.44 -4.92 -4.72
CA LEU A 112 -14.78 -3.67 -4.32
C LEU A 112 -15.61 -2.42 -4.65
N ASP A 113 -16.23 -2.39 -5.84
CA ASP A 113 -17.07 -1.29 -6.31
C ASP A 113 -18.30 -1.05 -5.43
N LYS A 114 -18.81 -2.12 -4.80
CA LYS A 114 -19.86 -2.06 -3.78
C LYS A 114 -19.29 -1.72 -2.42
N TRP A 115 -18.19 -2.36 -2.03
CA TRP A 115 -17.52 -2.18 -0.75
C TRP A 115 -17.15 -0.71 -0.48
N PHE A 116 -16.56 -0.03 -1.46
CA PHE A 116 -16.22 1.40 -1.36
C PHE A 116 -17.42 2.35 -1.50
N LYS A 117 -18.64 1.83 -1.62
CA LYS A 117 -19.91 2.56 -1.53
C LYS A 117 -20.69 2.19 -0.27
N GLY A 118 -20.05 1.52 0.67
CA GLY A 118 -20.65 1.04 1.92
C GLY A 118 -21.61 -0.13 1.73
N ASP A 119 -21.59 -0.81 0.58
CA ASP A 119 -22.43 -1.99 0.31
C ASP A 119 -21.59 -3.26 0.43
N VAL A 120 -21.83 -4.08 1.45
CA VAL A 120 -21.06 -5.31 1.68
C VAL A 120 -21.61 -6.52 0.89
N SER A 121 -22.68 -6.34 0.11
CA SER A 121 -23.35 -7.44 -0.61
C SER A 121 -22.44 -8.15 -1.61
N GLY A 122 -21.47 -7.44 -2.18
CA GLY A 122 -20.46 -8.03 -3.07
C GLY A 122 -19.67 -9.15 -2.39
N TYR A 123 -19.04 -8.85 -1.25
CA TYR A 123 -18.32 -9.87 -0.47
C TYR A 123 -19.23 -10.93 0.13
N ARG A 124 -20.48 -10.59 0.47
CA ARG A 124 -21.48 -11.61 0.85
C ARG A 124 -21.79 -12.59 -0.28
N GLU A 125 -21.73 -12.16 -1.53
CA GLU A 125 -22.01 -13.02 -2.69
C GLU A 125 -20.83 -13.93 -3.02
N ILE A 126 -19.60 -13.38 -3.03
CA ILE A 126 -18.42 -14.10 -3.50
C ILE A 126 -17.70 -14.89 -2.42
N TRP A 127 -17.87 -14.61 -1.12
CA TRP A 127 -17.25 -15.42 -0.08
C TRP A 127 -17.97 -16.77 0.11
N SER A 128 -17.20 -17.84 0.20
CA SER A 128 -17.71 -19.19 0.47
C SER A 128 -18.49 -19.20 1.79
N LYS A 129 -19.60 -19.93 1.80
CA LYS A 129 -20.44 -20.11 2.99
C LYS A 129 -20.03 -21.32 3.83
N HIS A 130 -19.16 -22.18 3.31
CA HIS A 130 -18.86 -23.47 3.93
C HIS A 130 -17.38 -23.80 4.04
N SER A 131 -16.50 -23.11 3.30
CA SER A 131 -15.06 -23.32 3.36
C SER A 131 -14.35 -21.97 3.31
N PHE A 132 -14.42 -21.19 4.40
CA PHE A 132 -13.92 -19.81 4.44
C PHE A 132 -12.86 -19.60 5.51
N SER A 133 -11.86 -18.77 5.20
CA SER A 133 -10.86 -18.30 6.16
C SER A 133 -10.38 -16.89 5.82
N TYR A 134 -10.00 -16.10 6.83
CA TYR A 134 -9.67 -14.69 6.64
C TYR A 134 -8.58 -14.17 7.59
N PHE A 135 -7.72 -13.30 7.06
CA PHE A 135 -6.71 -12.53 7.79
C PHE A 135 -6.75 -11.04 7.44
N ASP A 136 -6.67 -10.19 8.46
CA ASP A 136 -6.50 -8.73 8.35
C ASP A 136 -5.89 -8.19 9.65
N ILE A 137 -5.30 -6.99 9.61
CA ILE A 137 -4.67 -6.29 10.73
C ILE A 137 -5.63 -6.06 11.92
N VAL A 138 -6.93 -5.90 11.66
CA VAL A 138 -7.94 -5.76 12.72
C VAL A 138 -8.42 -7.11 13.29
N ARG A 139 -7.81 -8.22 12.87
CA ARG A 139 -8.09 -9.57 13.38
C ARG A 139 -6.81 -10.20 13.93
N PRO A 140 -6.65 -10.31 15.27
CA PRO A 140 -5.44 -10.85 15.87
C PRO A 140 -5.25 -12.35 15.63
N HIS A 141 -6.32 -13.05 15.23
CA HIS A 141 -6.34 -14.47 14.91
C HIS A 141 -7.08 -14.70 13.60
N ARG A 142 -6.79 -15.82 12.94
CA ARG A 142 -7.50 -16.23 11.72
C ARG A 142 -8.99 -16.39 12.03
N VAL A 143 -9.83 -15.82 11.17
CA VAL A 143 -11.26 -16.14 11.15
C VAL A 143 -11.44 -17.42 10.33
N ASP A 144 -12.17 -18.40 10.86
CA ASP A 144 -12.25 -19.76 10.32
C ASP A 144 -13.62 -20.15 9.73
N THR A 145 -14.61 -19.24 9.80
CA THR A 145 -15.98 -19.53 9.35
C THR A 145 -16.64 -18.32 8.72
N TYR A 146 -17.62 -18.56 7.84
CA TYR A 146 -18.43 -17.49 7.26
C TYR A 146 -19.30 -16.80 8.32
N GLU A 147 -19.84 -17.55 9.28
CA GLU A 147 -20.69 -17.01 10.35
C GLU A 147 -19.93 -16.04 11.25
N GLU A 148 -18.62 -16.24 11.42
CA GLU A 148 -17.76 -15.32 12.16
C GLU A 148 -17.49 -14.05 11.36
N ILE A 149 -17.05 -14.17 10.09
CA ILE A 149 -16.78 -12.99 9.26
C ILE A 149 -18.06 -12.21 8.91
N SER A 150 -19.23 -12.84 8.85
CA SER A 150 -20.48 -12.14 8.53
C SER A 150 -20.79 -11.04 9.55
N LYS A 151 -20.42 -11.21 10.83
CA LYS A 151 -20.62 -10.19 11.85
C LYS A 151 -19.79 -8.93 11.56
N PHE A 152 -18.59 -9.11 11.01
CA PHE A 152 -17.76 -8.00 10.56
C PHE A 152 -18.42 -7.22 9.42
N LEU A 153 -19.02 -7.94 8.47
CA LEU A 153 -19.74 -7.32 7.37
C LEU A 153 -20.96 -6.54 7.88
N ASP A 154 -21.70 -7.09 8.85
CA ASP A 154 -22.81 -6.38 9.50
C ASP A 154 -22.35 -5.06 10.13
N ASP A 155 -21.21 -5.08 10.82
CA ASP A 155 -20.63 -3.90 11.48
C ASP A 155 -20.07 -2.87 10.51
N THR A 156 -19.78 -3.25 9.25
CA THR A 156 -19.14 -2.39 8.23
C THR A 156 -20.14 -1.78 7.24
N GLU A 157 -21.32 -2.37 7.11
CA GLU A 157 -22.39 -1.91 6.22
C GLU A 157 -22.68 -0.40 6.40
N GLY A 158 -22.61 0.33 5.30
CA GLY A 158 -22.86 1.78 5.23
C GLY A 158 -21.80 2.67 5.88
N ARG A 159 -20.59 2.16 6.14
CA ARG A 159 -19.55 2.93 6.88
C ARG A 159 -18.28 3.22 6.10
N LEU A 160 -17.90 2.35 5.16
CA LEU A 160 -16.67 2.51 4.39
C LEU A 160 -16.96 3.11 3.01
N TYR A 161 -16.26 4.18 2.68
CA TYR A 161 -16.39 4.89 1.42
C TYR A 161 -15.03 5.31 0.86
N ALA A 162 -14.85 5.17 -0.44
CA ALA A 162 -13.76 5.78 -1.19
C ALA A 162 -14.30 6.35 -2.50
N GLU A 163 -13.85 7.54 -2.90
CA GLU A 163 -14.26 8.13 -4.19
C GLU A 163 -13.63 7.38 -5.37
N HIS A 164 -12.39 6.93 -5.19
CA HIS A 164 -11.61 6.18 -6.16
C HIS A 164 -10.75 5.11 -5.47
N TYR A 165 -10.39 4.07 -6.20
CA TYR A 165 -9.37 3.11 -5.78
C TYR A 165 -8.56 2.64 -6.99
N ASP A 166 -7.29 2.34 -6.74
CA ASP A 166 -6.38 1.74 -7.70
C ASP A 166 -6.26 0.23 -7.45
N PHE A 167 -6.67 -0.55 -8.45
CA PHE A 167 -6.52 -2.00 -8.48
C PHE A 167 -5.32 -2.36 -9.37
N LEU A 168 -4.18 -2.60 -8.73
CA LEU A 168 -2.89 -2.65 -9.40
C LEU A 168 -2.33 -4.08 -9.49
N VAL A 169 -1.58 -4.30 -10.57
CA VAL A 169 -0.79 -5.51 -10.85
C VAL A 169 -1.52 -6.84 -10.55
N PRO A 170 -2.78 -7.03 -10.98
CA PRO A 170 -3.49 -8.27 -10.70
C PRO A 170 -2.86 -9.44 -11.42
N ARG A 171 -2.78 -10.56 -10.71
CA ARG A 171 -2.29 -11.82 -11.26
C ARG A 171 -3.17 -12.96 -10.79
N VAL A 172 -3.51 -13.86 -11.71
CA VAL A 172 -4.26 -15.08 -11.42
C VAL A 172 -3.39 -16.30 -11.68
N GLN A 173 -3.27 -17.18 -10.69
CA GLN A 173 -2.63 -18.49 -10.82
C GLN A 173 -3.67 -19.58 -10.74
N PHE A 174 -3.51 -20.66 -11.51
CA PHE A 174 -4.57 -21.66 -11.71
C PHE A 174 -4.20 -23.02 -11.11
N GLY A 175 -5.16 -23.62 -10.41
CA GLY A 175 -5.25 -25.05 -10.13
C GLY A 175 -6.40 -25.68 -10.93
N GLN A 176 -6.81 -26.89 -10.57
CA GLN A 176 -7.91 -27.59 -11.27
C GLN A 176 -9.28 -26.97 -10.97
N ASP A 177 -9.57 -26.78 -9.69
CA ASP A 177 -10.78 -26.17 -9.15
C ASP A 177 -10.46 -24.92 -8.30
N ILE A 178 -9.24 -24.42 -8.39
CA ILE A 178 -8.72 -23.29 -7.60
C ILE A 178 -8.19 -22.20 -8.55
N ALA A 179 -8.40 -20.94 -8.18
CA ALA A 179 -7.72 -19.80 -8.77
C ALA A 179 -7.20 -18.89 -7.63
N ILE A 180 -5.96 -18.42 -7.73
CA ILE A 180 -5.35 -17.54 -6.73
C ILE A 180 -5.19 -16.17 -7.38
N LEU A 181 -5.96 -15.21 -6.92
CA LEU A 181 -5.85 -13.80 -7.30
C LEU A 181 -4.96 -13.08 -6.29
N THR A 182 -3.89 -12.45 -6.78
CA THR A 182 -3.05 -11.55 -6.00
C THR A 182 -3.03 -10.18 -6.66
N TYR A 183 -3.18 -9.12 -5.88
CA TYR A 183 -3.18 -7.74 -6.39
C TYR A 183 -2.75 -6.76 -5.30
N GLN A 184 -2.49 -5.52 -5.71
CA GLN A 184 -2.30 -4.40 -4.79
C GLN A 184 -3.51 -3.47 -4.86
N LEU A 185 -4.00 -3.04 -3.70
CA LEU A 185 -5.12 -2.10 -3.59
C LEU A 185 -4.64 -0.83 -2.91
N HIS A 186 -4.94 0.31 -3.52
CA HIS A 186 -4.71 1.63 -2.93
C HIS A 186 -6.01 2.42 -2.99
N ALA A 187 -6.50 2.91 -1.86
CA ALA A 187 -7.73 3.69 -1.79
C ALA A 187 -7.65 4.70 -0.64
N ASP A 188 -8.00 5.95 -0.92
CA ASP A 188 -8.19 6.97 0.10
C ASP A 188 -9.62 6.87 0.61
N THR A 189 -9.77 6.34 1.82
CA THR A 189 -11.08 6.05 2.40
C THR A 189 -11.44 7.06 3.48
N ASN A 190 -12.73 7.20 3.75
CA ASN A 190 -13.26 8.05 4.81
C ASN A 190 -12.89 7.59 6.25
N LEU A 191 -12.28 6.42 6.42
CA LEU A 191 -11.88 5.88 7.73
C LEU A 191 -10.35 5.87 7.89
N LEU A 192 -9.65 5.20 6.99
CA LEU A 192 -8.19 5.06 7.00
C LEU A 192 -7.68 4.81 5.57
N ASN A 193 -6.63 5.50 5.15
CA ASN A 193 -6.02 5.25 3.84
C ASN A 193 -5.61 3.77 3.75
N THR A 194 -6.13 3.12 2.73
CA THR A 194 -6.21 1.66 2.59
C THR A 194 -5.23 1.27 1.51
N HIS A 195 -4.07 0.77 1.93
CA HIS A 195 -3.04 0.27 1.02
C HIS A 195 -2.74 -1.17 1.40
N TYR A 196 -3.07 -2.12 0.53
CA TYR A 196 -3.03 -3.55 0.85
C TYR A 196 -2.35 -4.36 -0.25
N ASN A 197 -1.59 -5.35 0.17
CA ASN A 197 -1.34 -6.54 -0.64
C ASN A 197 -2.47 -7.52 -0.36
N CYS A 198 -3.22 -7.88 -1.39
CA CYS A 198 -4.38 -8.77 -1.27
C CYS A 198 -4.06 -10.13 -1.87
N VAL A 199 -4.51 -11.18 -1.17
CA VAL A 199 -4.50 -12.56 -1.68
C VAL A 199 -5.89 -13.15 -1.50
N GLU A 200 -6.53 -13.43 -2.62
CA GLU A 200 -7.84 -14.05 -2.69
C GLU A 200 -7.70 -15.43 -3.34
N VAL A 201 -8.04 -16.49 -2.60
CA VAL A 201 -8.08 -17.85 -3.12
C VAL A 201 -9.51 -18.19 -3.43
N PHE A 202 -9.81 -18.35 -4.72
CA PHE A 202 -11.10 -18.80 -5.22
C PHE A 202 -11.10 -20.32 -5.40
N GLN A 203 -12.20 -20.96 -5.02
CA GLN A 203 -12.53 -22.34 -5.34
C GLN A 203 -13.82 -22.39 -6.15
N LYS A 204 -13.88 -23.30 -7.12
CA LYS A 204 -15.09 -23.53 -7.91
C LYS A 204 -16.06 -24.40 -7.11
N GLU A 205 -17.14 -23.78 -6.66
CA GLU A 205 -18.28 -24.42 -6.00
C GLU A 205 -19.40 -24.71 -7.00
N ALA A 206 -20.50 -25.31 -6.53
CA ALA A 206 -21.63 -25.67 -7.39
C ALA A 206 -22.36 -24.46 -7.99
N ASP A 207 -22.32 -23.31 -7.30
CA ASP A 207 -22.98 -22.06 -7.66
C ASP A 207 -22.03 -21.01 -8.26
N GLY A 208 -20.76 -21.36 -8.48
CA GLY A 208 -19.77 -20.48 -9.12
C GLY A 208 -18.42 -20.47 -8.42
N TRP A 209 -17.58 -19.50 -8.76
CA TRP A 209 -16.31 -19.28 -8.08
C TRP A 209 -16.56 -18.52 -6.78
N LYS A 210 -16.07 -19.05 -5.66
CA LYS A 210 -16.16 -18.44 -4.34
C LYS A 210 -14.79 -18.30 -3.70
N VAL A 211 -14.58 -17.21 -2.97
CA VAL A 211 -13.39 -17.01 -2.15
C VAL A 211 -13.46 -17.93 -0.94
N VAL A 212 -12.45 -18.79 -0.80
CA VAL A 212 -12.28 -19.71 0.35
C VAL A 212 -11.21 -19.25 1.33
N GLN A 213 -10.30 -18.36 0.90
CA GLN A 213 -9.34 -17.67 1.75
C GLN A 213 -9.15 -16.24 1.24
N SER A 214 -9.24 -15.27 2.14
CA SER A 214 -8.97 -13.87 1.86
C SER A 214 -7.92 -13.33 2.84
N THR A 215 -6.93 -12.60 2.34
CA THR A 215 -5.87 -12.01 3.18
C THR A 215 -5.64 -10.57 2.77
N TRP A 216 -5.78 -9.68 3.73
CA TRP A 216 -5.58 -8.25 3.60
C TRP A 216 -4.38 -7.85 4.44
N SER A 217 -3.22 -7.71 3.79
CA SER A 217 -1.99 -7.30 4.47
C SER A 217 -1.71 -5.83 4.19
N PRO A 218 -1.73 -4.94 5.20
CA PRO A 218 -1.44 -3.54 4.96
C PRO A 218 -0.01 -3.35 4.45
N ILE A 219 0.15 -2.50 3.44
CA ILE A 219 1.44 -1.99 2.97
C ILE A 219 1.84 -0.90 3.96
N ARG A 220 3.09 -0.94 4.45
CA ARG A 220 3.56 0.05 5.41
C ARG A 220 3.56 1.43 4.75
N PRO A 221 3.22 2.52 5.48
CA PRO A 221 3.29 3.88 4.93
C PRO A 221 4.62 4.25 4.27
N MET A 222 5.74 3.72 4.79
CA MET A 222 7.07 3.94 4.23
C MET A 222 7.33 3.21 2.90
N ASP A 223 6.50 2.23 2.55
CA ASP A 223 6.60 1.47 1.30
C ASP A 223 5.48 1.86 0.31
N TRP A 224 4.68 2.89 0.61
CA TRP A 224 3.67 3.40 -0.31
C TRP A 224 4.37 4.04 -1.52
N ASP A 225 4.09 3.53 -2.70
CA ASP A 225 4.59 4.09 -3.96
C ASP A 225 3.56 5.08 -4.51
N PHE A 226 3.78 6.36 -4.21
CA PHE A 226 2.94 7.46 -4.68
C PHE A 226 3.33 7.98 -6.07
N SER A 227 4.26 7.33 -6.75
CA SER A 227 4.74 7.77 -8.07
C SER A 227 3.64 7.81 -9.15
N GLY A 228 2.50 7.15 -8.90
CA GLY A 228 1.29 7.21 -9.74
C GLY A 228 0.28 8.31 -9.41
N ILE A 229 0.41 9.01 -8.26
CA ILE A 229 -0.54 10.04 -7.83
C ILE A 229 -0.19 11.37 -8.50
N THR A 230 -1.13 11.92 -9.27
CA THR A 230 -0.91 13.13 -10.06
C THR A 230 -1.45 14.42 -9.42
N ASP A 231 -2.27 14.33 -8.37
CA ASP A 231 -2.81 15.50 -7.65
C ASP A 231 -2.27 15.57 -6.21
N PRO A 232 -1.62 16.68 -5.80
CA PRO A 232 -1.11 16.88 -4.45
C PRO A 232 -2.15 16.78 -3.31
N LYS A 233 -3.46 16.85 -3.63
CA LYS A 233 -4.52 16.71 -2.62
C LYS A 233 -4.78 15.27 -2.18
N ASP A 234 -4.31 14.28 -2.94
CA ASP A 234 -4.55 12.87 -2.67
C ASP A 234 -3.49 12.28 -1.70
N VAL A 235 -2.62 13.13 -1.13
CA VAL A 235 -1.50 12.74 -0.25
C VAL A 235 -1.62 13.34 1.17
N LEU A 236 -2.66 14.14 1.45
CA LEU A 236 -2.88 14.84 2.72
C LEU A 236 -4.26 14.57 3.31
#